data_AF-A0A7J9WNV3-F1
#
_entry.id   AF-A0A7J9WNV3-F1
#
_cell.length_a   1.000
_cell.length_b   1.000
_cell.length_c   1.000
_cell.angle_alpha   90.00
_cell.angle_beta   90.00
_cell.angle_gamma   90.00
#
_symmetry.space_group_name_H-M   'P 1'
#
loop_
_entity.id
_entity.type
_entity.pdbx_description
1 polymer ?
#
loop_
_entity_poly.entity_id
_entity_poly.type
_entity_poly.pdbx_seq_one_letter_code
_entity_poly.pdbx_strand_id
1 'polypeptide(L)'
;MTGVLAVARDAYGRRDWMGAWDNYQAACAARELPADDVFALSDVAWWLGLMDESIAAADEAYRRYLHGDRPRQAAMAAIGIAVTSFLRGDEVIGSGWMSRAQRVLRDVPESPEHGYVRYLLEVESGL
;
A
#
# COMPACT_ATOMS: atom_id res chain seq x y z
N MET A 1 23.13 13.97 -12.65
CA MET A 1 22.07 14.46 -11.74
C MET A 1 20.96 13.43 -11.70
N THR A 2 20.89 12.64 -10.63
CA THR A 2 19.80 11.68 -10.41
C THR A 2 18.51 12.46 -10.19
N GLY A 3 17.44 12.13 -10.92
CA GLY A 3 16.15 12.81 -10.75
C GLY A 3 15.56 12.58 -9.35
N VAL A 4 14.72 13.51 -8.87
CA VAL A 4 14.13 13.48 -7.52
C VAL A 4 13.46 12.15 -7.15
N LEU A 5 12.80 11.49 -8.10
CA LEU A 5 12.20 10.16 -7.89
C LEU A 5 13.24 9.07 -7.62
N ALA A 6 14.42 9.14 -8.25
CA ALA A 6 15.50 8.18 -7.99
C ALA A 6 16.08 8.36 -6.58
N VAL A 7 16.16 9.61 -6.10
CA VAL A 7 16.55 9.92 -4.72
C VAL A 7 15.51 9.39 -3.74
N ALA A 8 14.21 9.57 -4.03
CA ALA A 8 13.13 9.03 -3.22
C ALA A 8 13.22 7.50 -3.06
N ARG A 9 13.42 6.78 -4.16
CA ARG A 9 13.55 5.32 -4.18
C ARG A 9 14.78 4.83 -3.41
N ASP A 10 15.90 5.53 -3.53
CA ASP A 10 17.13 5.22 -2.79
C ASP A 10 16.96 5.43 -1.28
N ALA A 11 16.35 6.55 -0.86
CA ALA A 11 16.01 6.80 0.53
C ALA A 11 15.04 5.74 1.09
N TYR A 12 14.00 5.38 0.31
CA TYR A 12 13.07 4.30 0.66
C TYR A 12 13.79 2.96 0.86
N GLY A 13 14.68 2.58 -0.06
CA GLY A 13 15.47 1.35 0.03
C GLY A 13 16.39 1.30 1.26
N ARG A 14 16.88 2.46 1.72
CA ARG A 14 17.67 2.58 2.97
C ARG A 14 16.82 2.73 4.23
N ARG A 15 15.48 2.74 4.12
CA ARG A 15 14.55 3.01 5.23
C ARG A 15 14.73 4.39 5.86
N ASP A 16 15.26 5.34 5.10
CA ASP A 16 15.25 6.75 5.48
C ASP A 16 13.86 7.32 5.17
N TRP A 17 12.92 7.08 6.08
CA TRP A 17 11.51 7.38 5.85
C TRP A 17 11.24 8.86 5.65
N MET A 18 11.90 9.73 6.42
CA MET A 18 11.74 11.18 6.29
C MET A 18 12.32 11.67 4.96
N GLY A 19 13.53 11.21 4.60
CA GLY A 19 14.14 11.54 3.31
C GLY A 19 13.32 11.01 2.13
N ALA A 20 12.75 9.80 2.25
CA ALA A 20 11.88 9.23 1.23
C ALA A 20 10.60 10.04 1.07
N TRP A 21 9.96 10.43 2.19
CA TRP A 21 8.74 11.23 2.20
C TRP A 21 8.91 12.54 1.44
N ASP A 22 9.93 13.32 1.82
CA ASP A 22 10.20 14.63 1.20
C ASP A 22 10.45 14.51 -0.30
N ASN A 23 11.24 13.52 -0.71
CA ASN A 23 11.57 13.31 -2.12
C ASN A 23 10.40 12.74 -2.93
N TYR A 24 9.58 11.85 -2.38
CA TYR A 24 8.37 11.37 -3.05
C TYR A 24 7.34 12.49 -3.20
N GLN A 25 7.13 13.33 -2.18
CA GLN A 25 6.24 14.48 -2.25
C GLN A 25 6.70 15.50 -3.31
N ALA A 26 8.00 15.79 -3.36
CA ALA A 26 8.57 16.63 -4.40
C ALA A 26 8.42 16.01 -5.82
N ALA A 27 8.58 14.68 -5.93
CA ALA A 27 8.37 13.97 -7.18
C ALA A 27 6.89 13.99 -7.65
N CYS A 28 5.94 13.79 -6.72
CA CYS A 28 4.49 13.90 -6.95
C CYS A 28 4.09 15.29 -7.46
N ALA A 29 4.67 16.35 -6.88
CA ALA A 29 4.38 17.72 -7.29
C ALA A 29 4.87 18.03 -8.72
N ALA A 30 5.94 17.38 -9.16
CA ALA A 30 6.52 17.60 -10.48
C ALA A 30 5.83 16.79 -11.59
N ARG A 31 5.35 15.58 -11.26
CA ARG A 31 4.71 14.68 -12.22
C ARG A 31 3.94 13.57 -11.52
N GLU A 32 3.08 12.93 -12.29
CA GLU A 32 2.41 11.70 -11.85
C GLU A 32 3.42 10.56 -11.60
N LEU A 33 3.24 9.87 -10.46
CA LEU A 33 4.09 8.75 -10.06
C LEU A 33 3.61 7.40 -10.60
N PRO A 34 4.51 6.48 -10.98
CA PRO A 34 4.16 5.09 -11.22
C PRO A 34 3.46 4.44 -10.01
N ALA A 35 2.60 3.45 -10.25
CA ALA A 35 1.84 2.78 -9.20
C ALA A 35 2.71 2.21 -8.06
N ASP A 36 3.88 1.67 -8.40
CA ASP A 36 4.84 1.13 -7.43
C ASP A 36 5.40 2.21 -6.50
N ASP A 37 5.62 3.41 -7.03
CA ASP A 37 6.11 4.55 -6.24
C ASP A 37 5.01 5.14 -5.36
N VAL A 38 3.76 5.16 -5.85
CA VAL A 38 2.60 5.53 -5.02
C VAL A 38 2.42 4.53 -3.87
N PHE A 39 2.58 3.23 -4.14
CA PHE A 39 2.52 2.22 -3.09
C PHE A 39 3.68 2.35 -2.10
N ALA A 40 4.90 2.60 -2.55
CA ALA A 40 6.03 2.89 -1.67
C ALA A 40 5.78 4.12 -0.78
N LEU A 41 5.17 5.19 -1.33
CA LEU A 41 4.77 6.35 -0.57
C LEU A 41 3.75 6.01 0.54
N SER A 42 2.83 5.08 0.30
CA SER A 42 1.89 4.61 1.33
C SER A 42 2.58 3.90 2.51
N ASP A 43 3.65 3.15 2.24
CA ASP A 43 4.46 2.46 3.25
C ASP A 43 5.35 3.45 4.01
N VAL A 44 5.93 4.45 3.33
CA VAL A 44 6.65 5.55 3.98
C VAL A 44 5.73 6.30 4.95
N ALA A 45 4.53 6.68 4.50
CA ALA A 45 3.53 7.35 5.34
C ALA A 45 3.16 6.52 6.57
N TRP A 46 2.98 5.21 6.39
CA TRP A 46 2.71 4.26 7.47
C TRP A 46 3.80 4.29 8.56
N TRP A 47 5.07 4.18 8.17
CA TRP A 47 6.21 4.21 9.10
C TRP A 47 6.38 5.56 9.82
N LEU A 48 5.91 6.65 9.22
CA LEU A 48 5.90 7.98 9.84
C LEU A 48 4.66 8.26 10.69
N GLY A 49 3.68 7.34 10.74
CA GLY A 49 2.43 7.51 11.48
C GLY A 49 1.41 8.43 10.78
N LEU A 50 1.61 8.74 9.50
CA LEU A 50 0.72 9.55 8.66
C LEU A 50 -0.38 8.66 8.06
N MET A 51 -1.33 8.26 8.92
CA MET A 51 -2.28 7.18 8.61
C MET A 51 -3.25 7.53 7.47
N ASP A 52 -3.74 8.76 7.42
CA ASP A 52 -4.69 9.19 6.38
C ASP A 52 -3.99 9.25 5.01
N GLU A 53 -2.74 9.74 4.97
CA GLU A 53 -1.90 9.77 3.78
C GLU A 53 -1.53 8.35 3.32
N SER A 54 -1.24 7.44 4.27
CA SER A 54 -0.99 6.03 3.98
C SER A 54 -2.20 5.38 3.31
N ILE A 55 -3.41 5.54 3.87
CA ILE A 55 -4.64 5.01 3.28
C ILE A 55 -4.88 5.61 1.89
N ALA A 56 -4.76 6.94 1.75
CA ALA A 56 -5.02 7.62 0.49
C ALA A 56 -4.06 7.15 -0.62
N ALA A 57 -2.76 7.04 -0.32
CA ALA A 57 -1.76 6.54 -1.26
C ALA A 57 -1.99 5.06 -1.61
N ALA A 58 -2.35 4.22 -0.63
CA ALA A 58 -2.65 2.81 -0.89
C ALA A 58 -3.92 2.63 -1.74
N ASP A 59 -4.97 3.44 -1.54
CA ASP A 59 -6.18 3.41 -2.38
C ASP A 59 -5.88 3.80 -3.83
N GLU A 60 -5.05 4.84 -4.01
CA GLU A 60 -4.58 5.26 -5.32
C GLU A 60 -3.76 4.16 -6.00
N ALA A 61 -2.82 3.54 -5.28
CA ALA A 61 -2.05 2.42 -5.78
C ALA A 61 -2.94 1.22 -6.15
N TYR A 62 -3.92 0.87 -5.31
CA TYR A 62 -4.91 -0.18 -5.58
C TYR A 62 -5.62 0.06 -6.92
N ARG A 63 -6.16 1.27 -7.13
CA ARG A 63 -6.86 1.63 -8.38
C ARG A 63 -5.94 1.55 -9.60
N ARG A 64 -4.71 2.05 -9.49
CA ARG A 64 -3.72 2.00 -10.57
C ARG A 64 -3.31 0.57 -10.92
N TYR A 65 -3.12 -0.28 -9.92
CA TYR A 65 -2.79 -1.69 -10.16
C TYR A 65 -3.93 -2.44 -10.85
N LEU A 66 -5.19 -2.20 -10.47
CA LEU A 66 -6.32 -2.78 -11.19
C LEU A 66 -6.40 -2.31 -12.64
N HIS A 67 -6.18 -1.01 -12.89
CA HIS A 67 -6.16 -0.48 -14.25
C HIS A 67 -5.02 -1.07 -15.10
N GLY A 68 -3.89 -1.38 -14.45
CA GLY A 68 -2.72 -2.00 -15.08
C GLY A 68 -2.71 -3.52 -15.12
N ASP A 69 -3.84 -4.19 -14.84
CA ASP A 69 -3.96 -5.66 -14.79
C ASP A 69 -2.93 -6.35 -13.87
N ARG A 70 -2.72 -5.74 -12.69
CA ARG A 70 -1.78 -6.19 -11.65
C ARG A 70 -2.54 -6.57 -10.37
N PRO A 71 -3.36 -7.64 -10.40
CA PRO A 71 -4.28 -7.95 -9.31
C PRO A 71 -3.57 -8.30 -7.99
N ARG A 72 -2.40 -8.94 -8.04
CA ARG A 72 -1.64 -9.28 -6.83
C ARG A 72 -1.22 -8.03 -6.05
N GLN A 73 -0.67 -7.04 -6.74
CA GLN A 73 -0.23 -5.79 -6.11
C GLN A 73 -1.41 -4.93 -5.69
N ALA A 74 -2.53 -4.96 -6.43
CA ALA A 74 -3.78 -4.38 -5.96
C ALA A 74 -4.23 -5.02 -4.64
N ALA A 75 -4.25 -6.36 -4.54
CA ALA A 75 -4.62 -7.03 -3.30
C ALA A 75 -3.72 -6.63 -2.13
N MET A 76 -2.40 -6.51 -2.34
CA MET A 76 -1.48 -6.07 -1.29
C MET A 76 -1.75 -4.64 -0.83
N ALA A 77 -2.08 -3.73 -1.75
CA ALA A 77 -2.48 -2.37 -1.39
C ALA A 77 -3.78 -2.34 -0.57
N ALA A 78 -4.78 -3.16 -0.95
CA ALA A 78 -6.01 -3.32 -0.17
C ALA A 78 -5.76 -3.89 1.23
N ILE A 79 -4.85 -4.86 1.36
CA ILE A 79 -4.44 -5.43 2.65
C ILE A 79 -3.81 -4.34 3.53
N GLY A 80 -2.94 -3.49 2.97
CA GLY A 80 -2.36 -2.36 3.68
C GLY A 80 -3.43 -1.43 4.27
N ILE A 81 -4.42 -1.02 3.47
CA ILE A 81 -5.53 -0.19 3.96
C ILE A 81 -6.31 -0.90 5.06
N ALA A 82 -6.56 -2.20 4.91
CA ALA A 82 -7.30 -2.99 5.88
C ALA A 82 -6.58 -3.00 7.25
N VAL A 83 -5.29 -3.32 7.26
CA VAL A 83 -4.45 -3.36 8.46
C VAL A 83 -4.38 -1.98 9.13
N THR A 84 -4.14 -0.91 8.37
CA THR A 84 -4.13 0.46 8.89
C THR A 84 -5.46 0.82 9.55
N SER A 85 -6.58 0.42 8.93
CA SER A 85 -7.92 0.68 9.44
C SER A 85 -8.20 -0.11 10.72
N PHE A 86 -7.82 -1.39 10.78
CA PHE A 86 -7.96 -2.21 11.98
C PHE A 86 -7.16 -1.64 13.16
N LEU A 87 -5.92 -1.19 12.92
CA LEU A 87 -5.08 -0.59 13.95
C LEU A 87 -5.62 0.75 14.48
N ARG A 88 -6.47 1.43 13.70
CA ARG A 88 -7.25 2.60 14.14
C ARG A 88 -8.55 2.25 14.86
N GLY A 89 -8.96 0.99 14.87
CA GLY A 89 -10.26 0.54 15.38
C GLY A 89 -11.42 0.67 14.39
N ASP A 90 -11.15 1.00 13.12
CA ASP A 90 -12.16 1.14 12.07
C ASP A 90 -12.51 -0.22 11.43
N GLU A 91 -13.09 -1.12 12.23
CA GLU A 91 -13.34 -2.52 11.87
C GLU A 91 -14.15 -2.70 10.57
N VAL A 92 -15.17 -1.86 10.37
CA VAL A 92 -16.03 -1.90 9.18
C VAL A 92 -15.24 -1.57 7.91
N ILE A 93 -14.36 -0.56 7.98
CA ILE A 93 -13.52 -0.16 6.85
C ILE A 93 -12.48 -1.23 6.57
N GLY A 94 -11.81 -1.73 7.62
CA GLY A 94 -10.82 -2.79 7.49
C GLY A 94 -11.39 -4.06 6.84
N SER A 95 -12.54 -4.53 7.33
CA SER A 95 -13.23 -5.71 6.81
C SER A 95 -13.67 -5.54 5.35
N GLY A 96 -14.13 -4.35 4.99
CA GLY A 96 -14.50 -4.01 3.62
C GLY A 96 -13.32 -4.07 2.65
N TRP A 97 -12.14 -3.63 3.08
CA TRP A 97 -10.92 -3.70 2.27
C TRP A 97 -10.33 -5.11 2.20
N MET A 98 -10.39 -5.89 3.28
CA MET A 98 -10.00 -7.29 3.28
C MET A 98 -10.88 -8.13 2.33
N SER A 99 -12.19 -7.85 2.29
CA SER A 99 -13.10 -8.47 1.32
C SER A 99 -12.75 -8.10 -0.13
N ARG A 100 -12.26 -6.89 -0.38
CA ARG A 100 -11.78 -6.48 -1.72
C ARG A 100 -10.51 -7.24 -2.10
N ALA A 101 -9.54 -7.38 -1.18
CA ALA A 101 -8.33 -8.15 -1.42
C ALA A 101 -8.64 -9.61 -1.80
N GLN A 102 -9.52 -10.29 -1.05
CA GLN A 102 -10.01 -11.63 -1.37
C GLN A 102 -10.63 -11.72 -2.76
N ARG A 103 -11.50 -10.75 -3.11
CA ARG A 103 -12.18 -10.75 -4.41
C ARG A 103 -11.20 -10.57 -5.57
N VAL A 104 -10.20 -9.71 -5.42
CA VAL A 104 -9.18 -9.49 -6.46
C VAL A 104 -8.32 -10.74 -6.67
N LEU A 105 -8.06 -11.51 -5.63
CA LEU A 105 -7.23 -12.72 -5.70
C LEU A 105 -7.97 -13.98 -6.17
N ARG A 106 -9.30 -13.98 -6.22
CA ARG A 106 -10.12 -15.17 -6.51
C ARG A 106 -9.67 -15.98 -7.74
N ASP A 107 -9.34 -15.29 -8.83
CA ASP A 107 -8.99 -15.91 -10.12
C ASP A 107 -7.47 -15.81 -10.40
N VAL A 108 -6.69 -15.43 -9.38
CA VAL A 108 -5.22 -15.32 -9.47
C VAL A 108 -4.60 -16.62 -8.97
N PRO A 109 -3.57 -17.16 -9.64
CA PRO A 109 -2.82 -18.30 -9.11
C PRO A 109 -2.29 -18.02 -7.70
N GLU A 110 -2.20 -19.07 -6.87
CA GLU A 110 -1.77 -18.95 -5.48
C GLU A 110 -0.43 -18.20 -5.36
N SER A 111 -0.36 -17.32 -4.37
CA SER A 111 0.72 -16.34 -4.22
C SER A 111 0.84 -15.90 -2.76
N PRO A 112 1.94 -15.23 -2.36
CA PRO A 112 2.11 -14.74 -0.99
C PRO A 112 0.93 -13.89 -0.47
N GLU A 113 0.27 -13.12 -1.34
CA GLU A 113 -0.86 -12.28 -0.97
C GLU A 113 -2.08 -13.10 -0.48
N HIS A 114 -2.27 -14.31 -0.99
CA HIS A 114 -3.27 -15.25 -0.46
C HIS A 114 -2.95 -15.68 0.98
N GLY A 115 -1.66 -15.91 1.26
CA GLY A 115 -1.18 -16.24 2.59
C GLY A 115 -1.43 -15.10 3.59
N TYR A 116 -1.18 -13.85 3.19
CA TYR A 116 -1.45 -12.68 4.04
C TYR A 116 -2.94 -12.54 4.37
N VAL A 117 -3.81 -12.68 3.36
CA VAL A 117 -5.27 -12.64 3.57
C VAL A 117 -5.70 -13.72 4.56
N ARG A 118 -5.24 -14.96 4.38
CA ARG A 118 -5.55 -16.07 5.29
C ARG A 118 -5.08 -15.77 6.71
N TYR A 119 -3.82 -15.36 6.87
CA TYR A 119 -3.25 -15.06 8.18
C TYR A 119 -4.04 -13.98 8.92
N LEU A 120 -4.35 -12.84 8.27
CA LEU A 120 -5.04 -11.73 8.91
C LEU A 120 -6.50 -12.07 9.29
N LEU A 121 -7.20 -12.85 8.46
CA LEU A 121 -8.59 -13.24 8.70
C LEU A 121 -8.74 -14.38 9.72
N GLU A 122 -7.83 -15.34 9.71
CA GLU A 122 -8.00 -16.58 10.47
C GLU A 122 -7.18 -16.60 11.77
N VAL A 123 -6.05 -15.87 11.81
CA VAL A 123 -5.12 -15.90 12.95
C VAL A 123 -5.26 -14.64 13.80
N GLU A 124 -5.19 -13.44 13.21
CA GLU A 124 -5.27 -12.21 13.99
C GLU A 124 -6.68 -11.85 14.45
N SER A 125 -7.71 -12.19 13.66
CA SER A 125 -9.11 -11.92 14.03
C SER A 125 -9.63 -12.82 15.16
N GLY A 126 -8.87 -13.87 15.52
CA GLY A 126 -9.20 -14.83 16.58
C GLY A 126 -8.43 -14.64 17.89
N LEU A 127 -7.51 -13.67 17.94
CA LEU A 127 -6.77 -13.26 19.14
C LEU A 127 -7.48 -12.11 19.86
#